data_AF-A0A2D5Z0Q5-F1
#
_entry.id   AF-A0A2D5Z0Q5-F1
#
_cell.length_a   1.000
_cell.length_b   1.000
_cell.length_c   1.000
_cell.angle_alpha   90.00
_cell.angle_beta   90.00
_cell.angle_gamma   90.00
#
_symmetry.space_group_name_H-M   'P 1'
#
loop_
_entity.id
_entity.type
_entity.pdbx_description
1 polymer ?
#
loop_
_entity_poly.entity_id
_entity_poly.type
_entity_poly.pdbx_seq_one_letter_code
_entity_poly.pdbx_strand_id
1 'polypeptide(L)'
;MGVTRVAGATFRSTWNIYRWYLARRRRQAQRLSAADKAIVANEIENVRAALPYVEADDRLGFHEEPQCYMFDTVSMKRKLRVLGKLLQD
;
A
#
# COMPACT_ATOMS: atom_id res chain seq x y z
N MET A 1 -11.45 15.21 7.76
CA MET A 1 -10.02 15.07 7.40
C MET A 1 -9.59 13.64 7.03
N GLY A 2 -10.36 12.58 7.34
CA GLY A 2 -9.97 11.20 6.98
C GLY A 2 -9.91 10.93 5.47
N VAL A 3 -10.91 11.41 4.70
CA VAL A 3 -10.96 11.27 3.23
C VAL A 3 -9.68 11.78 2.55
N THR A 4 -9.21 12.99 2.91
CA THR A 4 -8.00 13.57 2.30
C THR A 4 -6.74 12.80 2.65
N ARG A 5 -6.66 12.23 3.87
CA ARG A 5 -5.55 11.36 4.28
C ARG A 5 -5.52 10.07 3.49
N VAL A 6 -6.68 9.42 3.33
CA VAL A 6 -6.82 8.18 2.56
C VAL A 6 -6.57 8.42 1.08
N ALA A 7 -7.10 9.49 0.49
CA ALA A 7 -6.82 9.86 -0.90
C ALA A 7 -5.31 10.07 -1.14
N GLY A 8 -4.64 10.82 -0.25
CA GLY A 8 -3.18 11.00 -0.30
C GLY A 8 -2.43 9.67 -0.18
N ALA A 9 -2.88 8.77 0.68
CA ALA A 9 -2.30 7.43 0.83
C ALA A 9 -2.47 6.57 -0.43
N THR A 10 -3.59 6.70 -1.16
CA THR A 10 -3.80 6.03 -2.45
C THR A 10 -2.79 6.51 -3.49
N PHE A 11 -2.61 7.82 -3.64
CA PHE A 11 -1.60 8.36 -4.56
C PHE A 11 -0.18 7.93 -4.19
N ARG A 12 0.15 7.91 -2.90
CA ARG A 12 1.44 7.42 -2.40
C ARG A 12 1.66 5.94 -2.71
N SER A 13 0.62 5.12 -2.56
CA SER A 13 0.67 3.68 -2.89
C SER A 13 0.93 3.48 -4.38
N THR A 14 0.22 4.22 -5.24
CA THR A 14 0.42 4.19 -6.70
C THR A 14 1.84 4.60 -7.07
N TRP A 15 2.39 5.64 -6.42
CA TRP A 15 3.77 6.04 -6.61
C TRP A 15 4.78 4.95 -6.22
N ASN A 16 4.55 4.26 -5.10
CA ASN A 16 5.39 3.14 -4.67
C ASN A 16 5.35 1.96 -5.64
N ILE A 17 4.17 1.63 -6.18
CA ILE A 17 4.00 0.62 -7.25
C ILE A 17 4.80 1.01 -8.48
N TYR A 18 4.73 2.27 -8.91
CA TYR A 18 5.47 2.74 -10.07
C TYR A 18 6.99 2.67 -9.85
N ARG A 19 7.48 3.09 -8.67
CA ARG A 19 8.89 2.97 -8.30
C ARG A 19 9.36 1.52 -8.29
N TRP A 20 8.55 0.61 -7.74
CA TRP A 20 8.83 -0.82 -7.74
C TRP A 20 8.95 -1.37 -9.16
N TYR A 21 7.99 -1.03 -10.03
CA TYR A 21 8.02 -1.38 -11.44
C TYR A 21 9.30 -0.89 -12.11
N LEU A 22 9.67 0.38 -11.97
CA LEU A 22 10.89 0.92 -12.58
C LEU A 22 12.15 0.23 -12.08
N ALA A 23 12.25 -0.04 -10.77
CA ALA A 23 13.38 -0.72 -10.16
C ALA A 23 13.59 -2.13 -10.71
N ARG A 24 12.48 -2.82 -11.03
CA ARG A 24 12.49 -4.23 -11.45
C ARG A 24 12.33 -4.44 -12.96
N ARG A 25 11.90 -3.45 -13.73
CA ARG A 25 11.67 -3.54 -15.19
C ARG A 25 12.89 -4.08 -15.96
N ARG A 26 14.10 -3.80 -15.47
CA ARG A 26 15.37 -4.23 -16.08
C ARG A 26 16.09 -5.34 -15.31
N ARG A 27 15.48 -5.87 -14.24
CA ARG A 27 16.09 -6.87 -13.35
C ARG A 27 15.17 -8.06 -13.21
N GLN A 28 15.58 -9.23 -13.70
CA GLN A 28 14.92 -10.51 -13.40
C GLN A 28 15.31 -11.06 -12.01
N ALA A 29 15.85 -10.22 -11.12
CA ALA A 29 16.43 -10.65 -9.86
C ALA A 29 15.38 -11.27 -8.92
N GLN A 30 15.64 -12.51 -8.47
CA GLN A 30 14.81 -13.23 -7.50
C GLN A 30 14.86 -12.59 -6.10
N ARG A 31 15.96 -11.93 -5.73
CA ARG A 31 16.13 -11.33 -4.40
C ARG A 31 15.89 -9.81 -4.41
N LEU A 32 15.36 -9.30 -3.30
CA LEU A 32 15.09 -7.87 -3.10
C LEU A 32 16.38 -7.08 -2.87
N SER A 33 16.53 -5.99 -3.60
CA SER A 33 17.60 -5.02 -3.37
C SER A 33 17.27 -4.07 -2.21
N ALA A 34 18.26 -3.32 -1.72
CA ALA A 34 18.04 -2.29 -0.70
C ALA A 34 17.01 -1.23 -1.17
N ALA A 35 16.99 -0.90 -2.45
CA ALA A 35 16.01 0.02 -3.04
C ALA A 35 14.59 -0.56 -3.01
N ASP A 36 14.44 -1.87 -3.27
CA ASP A 36 13.15 -2.56 -3.18
C ASP A 36 12.63 -2.54 -1.73
N LYS A 37 13.51 -2.85 -0.77
CA LYS A 37 13.18 -2.83 0.67
C LYS A 37 12.78 -1.42 1.14
N ALA A 38 13.43 -0.38 0.64
CA ALA A 38 13.06 1.01 0.96
C ALA A 38 11.65 1.38 0.43
N ILE A 39 11.26 0.87 -0.74
CA ILE A 39 9.90 1.07 -1.27
C ILE A 39 8.88 0.33 -0.41
N VAL A 40 9.16 -0.93 -0.04
CA VAL A 40 8.29 -1.73 0.83
C VAL A 40 8.12 -1.08 2.22
N ALA A 41 9.21 -0.58 2.82
CA ALA A 41 9.17 0.12 4.09
C ALA A 41 8.31 1.39 4.02
N ASN A 42 8.47 2.20 2.96
CA ASN A 42 7.64 3.39 2.76
C ASN A 42 6.16 3.04 2.60
N GLU A 43 5.86 1.94 1.93
CA GLU A 43 4.49 1.47 1.77
C GLU A 43 3.87 0.99 3.10
N ILE A 44 4.65 0.31 3.94
CA ILE A 44 4.21 -0.08 5.29
C ILE A 44 3.85 1.16 6.12
N GLU A 45 4.70 2.20 6.11
CA GLU A 45 4.45 3.46 6.81
C GLU A 45 3.18 4.14 6.29
N ASN A 46 3.01 4.20 4.96
CA ASN A 46 1.84 4.79 4.32
C ASN A 46 0.54 4.06 4.72
N VAL A 47 0.53 2.73 4.67
CA VAL A 47 -0.63 1.93 5.06
C VAL A 47 -0.92 2.03 6.55
N ARG A 48 0.11 2.04 7.42
CA ARG A 48 -0.06 2.26 8.87
C ARG A 48 -0.65 3.62 9.18
N ALA A 49 -0.23 4.67 8.47
CA ALA A 49 -0.75 6.02 8.66
C ALA A 49 -2.21 6.16 8.20
N ALA A 50 -2.61 5.41 7.16
CA ALA A 50 -3.98 5.44 6.63
C ALA A 50 -4.97 4.55 7.39
N LEU A 51 -4.50 3.44 7.97
CA LEU A 51 -5.34 2.42 8.59
C LEU A 51 -6.33 2.96 9.65
N PRO A 52 -5.94 3.85 10.59
CA PRO A 52 -6.87 4.34 11.62
C PRO A 52 -8.08 5.09 11.03
N TYR A 53 -7.93 5.70 9.86
CA TYR A 53 -9.03 6.41 9.21
C TYR A 53 -10.04 5.44 8.58
N VAL A 54 -9.54 4.37 7.96
CA VAL A 54 -10.38 3.30 7.36
C VAL A 54 -11.05 2.45 8.44
N GLU A 55 -10.41 2.27 9.60
CA GLU A 55 -11.03 1.62 10.76
C GLU A 55 -12.17 2.45 11.37
N ALA A 56 -12.11 3.77 11.23
CA ALA A 56 -13.08 4.70 11.80
C ALA A 56 -14.28 5.02 10.88
N ASP A 57 -14.15 4.82 9.56
CA ASP A 57 -15.20 5.10 8.57
C ASP A 57 -15.16 4.02 7.48
N ASP A 58 -16.13 3.11 7.54
CA ASP A 58 -16.23 1.96 6.64
C ASP A 58 -16.57 2.34 5.21
N ARG A 59 -17.04 3.56 4.95
CA ARG A 59 -17.29 4.06 3.59
C ARG A 59 -15.98 4.36 2.85
N LEU A 60 -14.87 4.56 3.58
CA LEU A 60 -13.57 4.82 2.98
C LEU A 60 -13.03 3.55 2.32
N GLY A 61 -12.89 3.62 0.99
CA GLY A 61 -12.44 2.48 0.17
C GLY A 61 -13.56 1.81 -0.62
N PHE A 62 -14.82 2.22 -0.40
CA PHE A 62 -15.92 1.90 -1.30
C PHE A 62 -15.78 2.68 -2.60
N HIS A 63 -15.93 1.99 -3.73
CA HIS A 63 -15.98 2.57 -5.06
C HIS A 63 -17.37 2.32 -5.66
N GLU A 64 -18.03 3.40 -6.07
CA GLU A 64 -19.41 3.38 -6.53
C GLU A 64 -19.54 2.68 -7.89
N GLU A 65 -18.64 2.97 -8.85
CA GLU A 65 -18.74 2.44 -10.21
C GLU A 65 -18.67 0.90 -10.26
N PRO A 66 -17.73 0.22 -9.57
CA PRO A 66 -17.72 -1.24 -9.48
C PRO A 66 -18.59 -1.79 -8.34
N GLN A 67 -19.25 -0.94 -7.54
CA GLN A 67 -19.97 -1.31 -6.32
C GLN A 67 -19.17 -2.23 -5.39
N CYS A 68 -17.88 -1.94 -5.20
CA CYS A 68 -16.99 -2.80 -4.43
C CYS A 68 -16.01 -2.02 -3.57
N TYR A 69 -15.44 -2.70 -2.57
CA TYR A 69 -14.37 -2.16 -1.76
C TYR A 69 -13.02 -2.41 -2.44
N MET A 70 -12.35 -1.34 -2.86
CA MET A 70 -10.97 -1.42 -3.36
C MET A 70 -9.97 -1.65 -2.23
N PHE A 71 -10.30 -1.18 -1.03
CA PHE A 71 -9.60 -1.49 0.21
C PHE A 71 -10.55 -1.38 1.39
N ASP A 72 -10.20 -2.08 2.46
CA ASP A 72 -10.91 -2.12 3.74
C ASP A 72 -9.89 -2.46 4.86
N THR A 73 -10.34 -2.43 6.11
CA THR A 73 -9.50 -2.76 7.27
C THR A 73 -8.83 -4.14 7.17
N VAL A 74 -9.56 -5.15 6.69
CA VAL A 74 -9.07 -6.53 6.59
C VAL A 74 -7.99 -6.65 5.51
N SER A 75 -8.23 -6.10 4.33
CA SER A 75 -7.29 -6.09 3.20
C SER A 75 -6.06 -5.23 3.48
N MET A 76 -6.19 -4.09 4.17
CA MET A 76 -5.05 -3.28 4.61
C MET A 76 -4.18 -4.00 5.65
N LYS A 77 -4.78 -4.65 6.66
CA LYS A 77 -4.03 -5.49 7.63
C LYS A 77 -3.37 -6.68 6.96
N ARG A 78 -4.02 -7.30 5.98
CA ARG A 78 -3.41 -8.36 5.16
C ARG A 78 -2.20 -7.83 4.37
N LYS A 79 -2.33 -6.65 3.74
CA LYS A 79 -1.24 -5.99 3.01
C LYS A 79 -0.03 -5.73 3.92
N LEU A 80 -0.24 -5.21 5.13
CA LEU A 80 0.84 -5.03 6.12
C LEU A 80 1.58 -6.33 6.44
N ARG A 81 0.86 -7.44 6.62
CA ARG A 81 1.49 -8.75 6.85
C ARG A 81 2.32 -9.21 5.66
N VAL A 82 1.80 -9.07 4.43
CA VAL A 82 2.52 -9.45 3.21
C VAL A 82 3.79 -8.61 3.03
N LEU A 83 3.68 -7.29 3.16
CA LEU A 83 4.83 -6.38 3.07
C LEU A 83 5.86 -6.64 4.16
N GLY A 84 5.41 -6.96 5.38
CA GLY A 84 6.30 -7.32 6.49
C GLY A 84 7.15 -8.56 6.20
N LYS A 85 6.57 -9.59 5.56
CA LYS A 85 7.32 -10.78 5.12
C LYS A 85 8.38 -10.43 4.08
N LEU A 86 8.06 -9.56 3.13
CA LEU A 86 9.03 -9.13 2.10
C LEU A 86 10.28 -8.45 2.68
N LEU A 87 10.20 -7.80 3.85
CA LEU A 87 11.39 -7.21 4.47
C LEU A 87 12.31 -8.25 5.13
N GLN A 88 11.78 -9.43 5.46
CA GLN A 88 12.49 -10.50 6.14
C GLN A 88 13.26 -11.41 5.17
N ASP A 89 12.92 -11.40 3.87
CA ASP A 89 13.65 -12.08 2.77
C ASP A 89 14.96 -11.35 2.37
#